data_AF-A0A960N6R4-F1
#
_entry.id   AF-A0A960N6R4-F1
#
_cell.length_a   1.000
_cell.length_b   1.000
_cell.length_c   1.000
_cell.angle_alpha   90.00
_cell.angle_beta   90.00
_cell.angle_gamma   90.00
#
_symmetry.space_group_name_H-M   'P 1'
#
loop_
_entity.id
_entity.type
_entity.pdbx_description
1 polymer ?
#
loop_
_entity_poly.entity_id
_entity_poly.type
_entity_poly.pdbx_seq_one_letter_code
_entity_poly.pdbx_strand_id
1 'polypeptide(L)'
;WVAHKLEQLSRFAVTHGEAVAIGMAVDLLYSMRTGLLDRPTGERILSLIEGVGFRLWSDFLDRPDEVSGKPVILAGLEEFREHLGGRLTITLIPEIGRKVEVHEMDEAQVLGALDDLRARVASGTAVVATI
;
A
#
# COMPACT_ATOMS: atom_id res chain seq x y z
N TRP A 1 -2.21 2.20 -7.57
CA TRP A 1 -0.88 2.07 -8.20
C TRP A 1 -0.17 0.80 -7.71
N VAL A 2 0.01 0.60 -6.40
CA VAL A 2 0.62 -0.64 -5.81
C VAL A 2 -0.05 -1.89 -6.35
N ALA A 3 -1.38 -1.97 -6.29
CA ALA A 3 -2.12 -3.15 -6.71
C ALA A 3 -1.76 -3.59 -8.14
N HIS A 4 -1.88 -2.68 -9.11
CA HIS A 4 -1.57 -2.98 -10.51
C HIS A 4 -0.10 -3.38 -10.71
N LYS A 5 0.82 -2.69 -10.05
CA LYS A 5 2.24 -3.03 -10.13
C LYS A 5 2.52 -4.40 -9.53
N LEU A 6 1.88 -4.73 -8.41
CA LEU A 6 2.02 -6.01 -7.72
C LEU A 6 1.45 -7.17 -8.55
N GLU A 7 0.30 -6.97 -9.19
CA GLU A 7 -0.28 -7.92 -10.15
C GLU A 7 0.72 -8.22 -11.28
N GLN A 8 1.32 -7.19 -11.89
CA GLN A 8 2.31 -7.35 -12.95
C GLN A 8 3.58 -8.08 -12.46
N LEU A 9 4.16 -7.64 -11.34
CA LEU A 9 5.39 -8.22 -10.77
C LEU A 9 5.22 -9.68 -10.40
N SER A 10 4.05 -10.03 -9.86
CA SER A 10 3.70 -11.40 -9.48
C SER A 10 3.25 -12.27 -10.65
N ARG A 11 3.23 -11.74 -11.88
CA ARG A 11 2.65 -12.41 -13.06
C ARG A 11 1.21 -12.90 -12.78
N PHE A 12 0.44 -12.05 -12.08
CA PHE A 12 -0.93 -12.28 -11.67
C PHE A 12 -1.12 -13.48 -10.71
N ALA A 13 -0.06 -13.90 -10.02
CA ALA A 13 -0.17 -14.88 -8.93
C ALA A 13 -0.83 -14.28 -7.68
N VAL A 14 -0.62 -12.98 -7.42
CA VAL A 14 -1.40 -12.24 -6.42
C VAL A 14 -2.75 -11.89 -7.07
N THR A 15 -3.84 -12.35 -6.46
CA THR A 15 -5.19 -12.07 -6.98
C THR A 15 -5.55 -10.60 -6.84
N HIS A 16 -6.50 -10.13 -7.67
CA HIS A 16 -6.91 -8.73 -7.69
C HIS A 16 -7.33 -8.20 -6.32
N GLY A 17 -8.15 -8.96 -5.59
CA GLY A 17 -8.61 -8.57 -4.26
C GLY A 17 -7.45 -8.39 -3.25
N GLU A 18 -6.50 -9.33 -3.25
CA GLU A 18 -5.31 -9.24 -2.39
C GLU A 18 -4.43 -8.04 -2.78
N ALA A 19 -4.23 -7.81 -4.08
CA ALA A 19 -3.44 -6.68 -4.57
C ALA A 19 -4.07 -5.34 -4.19
N VAL A 20 -5.41 -5.22 -4.31
CA VAL A 20 -6.17 -4.04 -3.89
C VAL A 20 -6.07 -3.83 -2.38
N ALA A 21 -6.23 -4.87 -1.57
CA ALA A 21 -6.12 -4.78 -0.12
C ALA A 21 -4.73 -4.28 0.32
N ILE A 22 -3.67 -4.82 -0.27
CA ILE A 22 -2.29 -4.37 -0.04
C ILE A 22 -2.12 -2.91 -0.45
N GLY A 23 -2.61 -2.52 -1.64
CA GLY A 23 -2.52 -1.14 -2.11
C GLY A 23 -3.26 -0.15 -1.20
N MET A 24 -4.46 -0.50 -0.76
CA MET A 24 -5.21 0.29 0.21
C MET A 24 -4.44 0.44 1.52
N ALA A 25 -3.81 -0.62 2.01
CA ALA A 25 -3.03 -0.56 3.25
C ALA A 25 -1.84 0.42 3.13
N VAL A 26 -1.11 0.38 2.01
CA VAL A 26 -0.02 1.35 1.74
C VAL A 26 -0.55 2.77 1.68
N ASP A 27 -1.66 3.02 0.97
CA ASP A 27 -2.24 4.36 0.83
C ASP A 27 -2.78 4.90 2.18
N LEU A 28 -3.33 4.04 3.04
CA LEU A 28 -3.76 4.39 4.40
C LEU A 28 -2.58 4.74 5.31
N LEU A 29 -1.52 3.93 5.29
CA LEU A 29 -0.30 4.18 6.06
C LEU A 29 0.37 5.48 5.61
N TYR A 30 0.48 5.69 4.31
CA TYR A 30 0.95 6.96 3.75
C TYR A 30 0.11 8.15 4.23
N SER A 31 -1.23 8.02 4.20
CA SER A 31 -2.15 9.06 4.66
C SER A 31 -1.97 9.36 6.15
N MET A 32 -1.72 8.36 6.98
CA MET A 32 -1.40 8.55 8.41
C MET A 32 -0.05 9.25 8.61
N ARG A 33 0.99 8.85 7.88
CA ARG A 33 2.33 9.45 7.99
C ARG A 33 2.35 10.92 7.58
N THR A 34 1.55 11.28 6.59
CA THR A 34 1.41 12.67 6.09
C THR A 34 0.45 13.52 6.90
N GLY A 35 -0.22 12.95 7.92
CA GLY A 35 -1.22 13.64 8.74
C GLY A 35 -2.56 13.88 8.03
N LEU A 36 -2.77 13.27 6.86
CA LEU A 36 -4.02 13.35 6.10
C LEU A 36 -5.14 12.55 6.77
N LEU A 37 -4.80 11.42 7.40
CA LEU A 37 -5.72 10.52 8.10
C LEU A 37 -5.26 10.35 9.55
N ASP A 38 -6.17 10.42 10.52
CA ASP A 38 -5.82 10.17 11.91
C ASP A 38 -5.50 8.69 12.16
N ARG A 39 -4.55 8.44 13.06
CA ARG A 39 -4.08 7.08 13.35
C ARG A 39 -5.20 6.15 13.84
N PRO A 40 -6.04 6.52 14.83
CA PRO A 40 -7.15 5.66 15.26
C PRO A 40 -8.06 5.20 14.12
N THR A 41 -8.43 6.10 13.21
CA THR A 41 -9.26 5.75 12.04
C THR A 41 -8.52 4.82 11.09
N GLY A 42 -7.27 5.11 10.74
CA GLY A 42 -6.47 4.26 9.84
C GLY A 42 -6.26 2.85 10.41
N GLU A 43 -5.93 2.73 11.69
CA GLU A 43 -5.78 1.43 12.37
C GLU A 43 -7.07 0.62 12.39
N ARG A 44 -8.22 1.28 12.58
CA ARG A 44 -9.53 0.63 12.52
C ARG A 44 -9.81 0.06 11.12
N ILE A 45 -9.45 0.78 10.05
CA ILE A 45 -9.64 0.32 8.68
C ILE A 45 -8.71 -0.85 8.37
N LEU A 46 -7.42 -0.74 8.71
CA LEU A 46 -6.44 -1.82 8.51
C LEU A 46 -6.87 -3.11 9.23
N SER A 47 -7.29 -2.98 10.49
CA SER A 47 -7.77 -4.12 11.29
C SER A 47 -9.04 -4.76 10.71
N LEU A 48 -9.92 -3.96 10.07
CA LEU A 48 -11.08 -4.50 9.38
C LEU A 48 -10.68 -5.29 8.13
N ILE A 49 -9.76 -4.77 7.32
CA ILE A 49 -9.27 -5.46 6.11
C ILE A 49 -8.65 -6.82 6.47
N GLU A 50 -7.84 -6.86 7.53
CA GLU A 50 -7.30 -8.12 8.06
C GLU A 50 -8.39 -9.02 8.64
N GLY A 51 -9.33 -8.46 9.40
CA GLY A 51 -10.42 -9.19 10.05
C GLY A 51 -11.39 -9.87 9.07
N VAL A 52 -11.52 -9.36 7.85
CA VAL A 52 -12.29 -10.03 6.78
C VAL A 52 -11.47 -11.08 6.00
N GLY A 53 -10.17 -11.23 6.30
CA GLY A 53 -9.33 -12.32 5.82
C GLY A 53 -8.28 -11.96 4.77
N PHE A 54 -8.10 -10.68 4.42
CA PHE A 54 -7.05 -10.28 3.47
C PHE A 54 -5.67 -10.30 4.12
N ARG A 55 -4.66 -10.73 3.35
CA ARG A 55 -3.25 -10.57 3.74
C ARG A 55 -2.73 -9.24 3.21
N LEU A 56 -2.10 -8.47 4.09
CA LEU A 56 -1.59 -7.14 3.77
C LEU A 56 -0.13 -7.13 3.34
N TRP A 57 0.46 -8.29 3.02
CA TRP A 57 1.84 -8.38 2.54
C TRP A 57 2.01 -9.40 1.42
N SER A 58 2.98 -9.12 0.56
CA SER A 58 3.45 -10.01 -0.50
C SER A 58 4.95 -9.81 -0.67
N ASP A 59 5.72 -10.89 -0.79
CA ASP A 59 7.17 -10.84 -0.96
C ASP A 59 7.60 -10.09 -2.23
N PHE A 60 6.69 -9.93 -3.19
CA PHE A 60 6.94 -9.11 -4.39
C PHE A 60 7.08 -7.61 -4.07
N LEU A 61 6.62 -7.12 -2.91
CA LEU A 61 6.87 -5.75 -2.44
C LEU A 61 8.34 -5.50 -2.11
N ASP A 62 9.06 -6.53 -1.65
CA ASP A 62 10.47 -6.46 -1.28
C ASP A 62 11.42 -6.56 -2.47
N ARG A 63 10.90 -6.81 -3.68
CA ARG A 63 11.74 -6.98 -4.85
C ARG A 63 12.50 -5.68 -5.14
N PRO A 64 13.85 -5.69 -5.11
CA PRO A 64 14.61 -4.49 -5.40
C PRO A 64 14.61 -4.21 -6.90
N ASP A 65 14.64 -2.93 -7.25
CA ASP A 65 15.05 -2.44 -8.55
C ASP A 65 16.57 -2.65 -8.73
N GLU A 66 16.98 -3.17 -9.88
CA GLU A 66 18.37 -3.59 -10.12
C GLU A 66 19.36 -2.41 -10.15
N VAL A 67 18.88 -1.21 -10.47
CA VAL A 67 19.72 -0.01 -10.63
C VAL A 67 19.78 0.79 -9.34
N SER A 68 18.62 1.09 -8.75
CA SER A 68 18.50 1.95 -7.58
C SER A 68 18.59 1.20 -6.25
N GLY A 69 18.38 -0.11 -6.25
CA GLY A 69 18.28 -0.95 -5.04
C GLY A 69 17.04 -0.71 -4.19
N LYS A 70 16.18 0.25 -4.56
CA LYS A 70 14.91 0.55 -3.86
C LYS A 70 13.83 -0.48 -4.23
N PRO A 71 12.75 -0.62 -3.45
CA PRO A 71 11.61 -1.44 -3.82
C PRO A 71 11.07 -1.07 -5.22
N VAL A 72 11.01 -2.05 -6.12
CA VAL A 72 10.54 -1.89 -7.51
C VAL A 72 9.09 -1.42 -7.59
N ILE A 73 8.34 -1.55 -6.49
CA ILE A 73 6.98 -1.05 -6.39
C ILE A 73 6.90 0.47 -6.59
N LEU A 74 7.95 1.24 -6.24
CA LEU A 74 7.99 2.70 -6.44
C LEU A 74 7.83 3.09 -7.91
N ALA A 75 8.36 2.29 -8.84
CA ALA A 75 8.16 2.51 -10.28
C ALA A 75 6.67 2.48 -10.67
N GLY A 76 5.83 1.81 -9.87
CA GLY A 76 4.38 1.78 -10.06
C GLY A 76 3.70 3.15 -9.94
N LEU A 77 4.27 4.11 -9.19
CA LEU A 77 3.74 5.48 -9.15
C LEU A 77 3.93 6.19 -10.50
N GLU A 78 5.12 6.04 -11.07
CA GLU A 78 5.48 6.69 -12.33
C GLU A 78 4.72 6.06 -13.51
N GLU A 79 4.66 4.74 -13.58
CA GLU A 79 3.85 4.02 -14.58
C GLU A 79 2.37 4.41 -14.50
N PHE A 80 1.85 4.60 -13.28
CA PHE A 80 0.47 5.05 -13.10
C PHE A 80 0.26 6.49 -13.55
N ARG A 81 1.23 7.38 -13.29
CA ARG A 81 1.22 8.76 -13.79
C ARG A 81 1.17 8.80 -15.32
N GLU A 82 2.01 8.01 -15.97
CA GLU A 82 2.05 7.90 -17.44
C GLU A 82 0.73 7.37 -18.00
N HIS A 83 0.17 6.33 -17.38
CA HIS A 83 -1.13 5.76 -17.76
C HIS A 83 -2.29 6.77 -17.68
N LEU A 84 -2.23 7.73 -16.75
CA LEU A 84 -3.21 8.81 -16.60
C LEU A 84 -3.00 10.00 -17.57
N GLY A 85 -2.04 9.91 -18.50
CA GLY A 85 -1.73 11.00 -19.43
C GLY A 85 -0.80 12.06 -18.85
N GLY A 86 0.01 11.70 -17.84
CA GLY A 86 1.12 12.51 -17.33
C GLY A 86 0.84 13.26 -16.03
N ARG A 87 -0.43 13.38 -15.61
CA ARG A 87 -0.79 13.99 -14.31
C ARG A 87 -1.19 12.91 -13.32
N LEU A 88 -0.39 12.73 -12.28
CA LEU A 88 -0.69 11.78 -11.22
C LEU A 88 -1.99 12.20 -10.54
N THR A 89 -2.89 11.24 -10.30
CA THR A 89 -4.15 11.47 -9.59
C THR A 89 -4.38 10.24 -8.71
N ILE A 90 -4.01 10.36 -7.43
CA ILE A 90 -4.20 9.31 -6.44
C ILE A 90 -5.35 9.71 -5.52
N THR A 91 -6.32 8.82 -5.40
CA THR A 91 -7.43 8.99 -4.46
C THR A 91 -7.00 8.53 -3.07
N LEU A 92 -6.97 9.46 -2.12
CA LEU A 92 -6.69 9.19 -0.70
C LEU A 92 -7.91 9.50 0.17
N ILE A 93 -7.94 8.93 1.37
CA ILE A 93 -9.08 9.00 2.29
C ILE A 93 -8.66 9.79 3.54
N PRO A 94 -9.09 11.06 3.70
CA PRO A 94 -8.79 11.82 4.92
C PRO A 94 -9.68 11.43 6.10
N GLU A 95 -10.87 10.89 5.83
CA GLU A 95 -11.82 10.37 6.81
C GLU A 95 -12.80 9.40 6.13
N ILE A 96 -13.44 8.54 6.92
CA ILE A 96 -14.40 7.55 6.39
C ILE A 96 -15.53 8.23 5.62
N GLY A 97 -15.73 7.82 4.37
CA GLY A 97 -16.78 8.36 3.49
C GLY A 97 -16.38 9.63 2.74
N ARG A 98 -15.16 10.14 2.92
CA ARG A 98 -14.61 11.25 2.11
C ARG A 98 -13.38 10.82 1.32
N LYS A 99 -13.15 11.52 0.21
CA LYS A 99 -11.96 11.37 -0.62
C LYS A 99 -11.33 12.70 -0.95
N VAL A 100 -10.03 12.68 -1.20
CA VAL A 100 -9.26 13.75 -1.84
C VAL A 100 -8.45 13.16 -2.98
N GLU A 101 -8.19 13.96 -4.00
CA GLU A 101 -7.26 13.60 -5.07
C GLU A 101 -5.96 14.34 -4.83
N VAL A 102 -4.85 13.60 -4.73
CA VAL A 102 -3.50 14.18 -4.67
C VAL A 102 -2.79 13.98 -6.00
N HIS A 103 -1.89 14.90 -6.32
CA HIS A 103 -1.20 14.93 -7.61
C HIS A 103 0.30 14.69 -7.50
N GLU A 104 0.79 14.53 -6.28
CA GLU A 104 2.18 14.22 -5.95
C GLU A 104 2.16 13.35 -4.69
N MET A 105 3.16 12.48 -4.56
CA MET A 105 3.38 11.69 -3.35
C MET A 105 4.84 11.82 -2.94
N ASP A 106 5.09 12.01 -1.65
CA ASP A 106 6.45 12.07 -1.12
C ASP A 106 7.03 10.64 -1.06
N GLU A 107 8.10 10.41 -1.82
CA GLU A 107 8.73 9.09 -1.93
C GLU A 107 9.21 8.54 -0.57
N ALA A 108 9.76 9.39 0.30
CA ALA A 108 10.22 8.97 1.62
C ALA A 108 9.05 8.56 2.52
N GLN A 109 7.90 9.21 2.36
CA GLN A 109 6.67 8.81 3.06
C GLN A 109 6.08 7.51 2.52
N VAL A 110 6.18 7.26 1.21
CA VAL A 110 5.77 5.99 0.59
C VAL A 110 6.65 4.84 1.08
N LEU A 111 7.97 5.03 1.08
CA LEU A 111 8.91 4.05 1.63
C LEU A 111 8.63 3.77 3.11
N GLY A 112 8.42 4.81 3.91
CA GLY A 112 8.05 4.64 5.30
C GLY A 112 6.71 3.91 5.50
N ALA A 113 5.75 4.08 4.59
CA ALA A 113 4.49 3.33 4.63
C ALA A 113 4.69 1.83 4.32
N LEU A 114 5.62 1.49 3.41
CA LEU A 114 5.99 0.09 3.16
C LEU A 114 6.69 -0.53 4.38
N ASP A 115 7.56 0.22 5.05
CA ASP A 115 8.22 -0.22 6.28
C ASP A 115 7.21 -0.44 7.41
N ASP A 116 6.26 0.49 7.60
CA ASP A 116 5.19 0.36 8.59
C ASP A 116 4.33 -0.88 8.32
N LEU A 117 4.01 -1.14 7.04
CA LEU A 117 3.24 -2.32 6.62
C LEU A 117 3.99 -3.62 6.91
N ARG A 118 5.29 -3.65 6.62
CA ARG A 118 6.17 -4.79 6.91
C ARG A 118 6.22 -5.08 8.41
N ALA A 119 6.38 -4.03 9.24
CA ALA A 119 6.40 -4.15 10.69
C ALA A 119 5.06 -4.64 11.25
N ARG A 120 3.93 -4.17 10.69
CA ARG A 120 2.59 -4.65 11.04
C ARG A 120 2.46 -6.17 10.82
N VAL A 121 2.85 -6.67 9.65
CA VAL A 121 2.74 -8.11 9.36
C VAL A 121 3.71 -8.95 10.19
N ALA A 122 4.93 -8.45 10.44
CA ALA A 122 5.88 -9.11 11.32
C ALA A 122 5.37 -9.26 12.77
N SER A 123 4.65 -8.25 13.28
CA SER A 123 4.06 -8.27 14.62
C SER A 123 2.76 -9.07 14.72
N GLY A 124 1.96 -9.13 13.64
CA GLY A 124 0.71 -9.90 13.57
C GLY A 124 0.88 -11.42 13.46
N THR A 125 2.05 -11.88 13.01
CA THR A 125 2.36 -13.32 12.86
C THR A 125 2.40 -14.07 14.21
N ALA A 126 2.48 -13.37 15.34
CA ALA A 126 2.52 -13.97 16.68
C ALA A 126 1.17 -14.50 17.20
N VAL A 127 0.03 -14.23 16.53
CA VAL A 127 -1.31 -14.49 17.10
C VAL A 127 -2.05 -15.68 16.46
N VAL A 128 -1.57 -16.27 15.35
CA VAL A 128 -2.29 -17.35 14.63
C VAL A 128 -1.70 -18.75 14.89
N ALA A 129 -1.27 -19.00 16.13
CA ALA A 129 -0.82 -20.33 16.55
C ALA A 129 -1.54 -20.79 17.83
N THR A 130 -2.88 -20.81 17.84
CA THR A 130 -3.68 -21.68 18.73
C THR A 130 -5.14 -21.68 18.24
N ILE A 131 -5.54 -22.70 17.49
CA ILE A 131 -6.77 -23.51 17.71
C ILE A 131 -6.44 -24.93 17.27
#